data_AF-A0A968JGS1-F1
#
_entry.id   AF-A0A968JGS1-F1
#
_cell.length_a   1.000
_cell.length_b   1.000
_cell.length_c   1.000
_cell.angle_alpha   90.00
_cell.angle_beta   90.00
_cell.angle_gamma   90.00
#
_symmetry.space_group_name_H-M   'P 1'
#
loop_
_entity.id
_entity.type
_entity.pdbx_description
1 polymer ?
#
loop_
_entity_poly.entity_id
_entity_poly.type
_entity_poly.pdbx_seq_one_letter_code
_entity_poly.pdbx_strand_id
1 'polypeptide(L)' 'MTELNMLQSVQFVEVRGKRFALLSVEDWEALIEWLEDLEDTRLARAALADLKAAEGDRSRAGWLKWEDVEQELE' A
#
# COMPACT_ATOMS: atom_id res chain seq x y z
N MET A 1 12.34 -1.01 13.53
CA MET A 1 13.39 0.05 13.51
C MET A 1 13.98 -0.03 12.12
N THR A 2 13.25 0.40 11.10
CA THR A 2 13.44 -0.20 9.76
C THR A 2 13.09 0.74 8.60
N GLU A 3 12.04 1.57 8.65
CA GLU A 3 11.59 2.34 7.47
C GLU A 3 12.02 3.82 7.51
N LEU A 4 11.97 4.47 8.67
CA LEU A 4 12.43 5.86 8.85
C LEU A 4 13.95 6.02 8.69
N ASN A 5 14.72 4.96 8.98
CA ASN A 5 16.17 4.95 8.82
C ASN A 5 16.59 4.87 7.35
N MET A 6 15.78 4.26 6.49
CA MET A 6 15.98 4.23 5.04
C MET A 6 15.76 5.60 4.40
N LEU A 7 14.78 6.38 4.87
CA LEU A 7 14.64 7.78 4.42
C LEU A 7 15.87 8.64 4.77
N GLN A 8 16.67 8.23 5.76
CA GLN A 8 17.92 8.89 6.13
C GLN A 8 19.13 8.42 5.30
N SER A 9 19.04 7.28 4.59
CA SER A 9 20.11 6.77 3.71
C SER A 9 20.05 7.38 2.30
N VAL A 10 18.96 8.05 1.93
CA VAL A 10 18.74 8.63 0.61
C VAL A 10 19.86 9.62 0.27
N GLN A 11 20.56 9.35 -0.83
CA GLN A 11 21.52 10.28 -1.41
C GLN A 11 20.88 11.05 -2.56
N PHE A 12 21.44 12.20 -2.90
CA PHE A 12 20.96 13.00 -4.03
C PHE A 12 22.09 13.31 -4.99
N VAL A 13 21.81 13.20 -6.28
CA VAL A 13 22.73 13.57 -7.37
C VAL A 13 22.06 14.56 -8.29
N GLU A 14 22.84 15.45 -8.90
CA GLU A 14 22.35 16.37 -9.92
C GLU A 14 22.92 16.02 -11.30
N VAL A 15 22.03 15.88 -12.28
CA VAL A 15 22.41 15.63 -13.68
C VAL A 15 21.68 16.65 -14.56
N ARG A 16 22.45 17.52 -15.22
CA ARG A 16 21.94 18.58 -16.11
C ARG A 16 20.86 19.46 -15.46
N GLY A 17 21.07 19.89 -14.22
CA GLY A 17 20.14 20.75 -13.50
C GLY A 17 18.91 20.04 -12.92
N LYS A 18 18.85 18.70 -12.99
CA LYS A 18 17.80 17.88 -12.36
C LYS A 18 18.36 17.10 -11.19
N ARG A 19 17.67 17.15 -10.05
CA ARG A 19 18.04 16.41 -8.83
C ARG A 19 17.33 15.06 -8.81
N PHE A 20 18.08 14.01 -8.52
CA PHE A 20 17.61 12.63 -8.41
C PHE A 20 17.89 12.11 -7.01
N ALA A 21 16.99 11.29 -6.48
CA ALA A 21 17.23 10.49 -5.29
C ALA A 21 17.86 9.15 -5.70
N LEU A 22 18.90 8.75 -5.00
CA LEU A 22 19.58 7.47 -5.20
C LEU A 22 19.30 6.57 -4.00
N LEU A 23 18.73 5.41 -4.28
CA LEU A 23 18.35 4.37 -3.33
C LEU A 23 18.93 3.04 -3.83
N SER A 24 19.23 2.11 -2.93
CA SER A 24 19.43 0.72 -3.36
C SER A 24 18.08 0.13 -3.80
N VAL A 25 18.12 -0.99 -4.53
CA VAL A 25 16.88 -1.67 -4.93
C VAL A 25 16.13 -2.19 -3.71
N GLU A 26 16.86 -2.69 -2.72
CA GLU A 26 16.30 -3.19 -1.47
C GLU A 26 15.61 -2.09 -0.66
N ASP A 27 16.24 -0.91 -0.57
CA ASP A 27 15.64 0.26 0.08
C ASP A 27 14.40 0.75 -0.69
N TRP A 28 14.43 0.71 -2.03
CA TRP A 28 13.28 1.06 -2.86
C TRP A 28 12.11 0.09 -2.68
N GLU A 29 12.35 -1.21 -2.72
CA GLU A 29 11.32 -2.24 -2.51
C GLU A 29 10.71 -2.12 -1.11
N ALA A 30 11.56 -1.95 -0.08
CA ALA A 30 11.10 -1.75 1.28
C ALA A 30 10.26 -0.46 1.45
N LEU A 31 10.56 0.60 0.69
CA LEU A 31 9.75 1.82 0.69
C LEU A 31 8.36 1.57 0.10
N ILE A 32 8.29 0.83 -1.02
CA ILE A 32 7.03 0.50 -1.68
C ILE A 32 6.17 -0.38 -0.78
N GLU A 33 6.73 -1.47 -0.26
CA GLU A 33 6.06 -2.36 0.68
C GLU A 33 5.50 -1.60 1.90
N TRP A 34 6.27 -0.67 2.46
CA TRP A 34 5.78 0.15 3.57
C TRP A 34 4.61 1.07 3.19
N LEU A 35 4.61 1.64 1.98
CA LEU A 35 3.50 2.46 1.49
C LEU A 35 2.26 1.61 1.25
N GLU A 36 2.41 0.42 0.69
CA GLU A 36 1.34 -0.55 0.48
C GLU A 36 0.75 -1.01 1.82
N ASP A 37 1.57 -1.38 2.79
CA ASP A 37 1.13 -1.75 4.15
C ASP A 37 0.28 -0.65 4.81
N LEU A 38 0.67 0.61 4.63
CA LEU A 38 -0.06 1.76 5.16
C LEU A 38 -1.43 1.91 4.50
N GLU A 39 -1.48 1.77 3.17
CA GLU A 39 -2.72 1.85 2.41
C GLU A 39 -3.65 0.66 2.70
N ASP A 40 -3.12 -0.56 2.65
CA ASP A 40 -3.84 -1.80 2.92
C ASP A 40 -4.40 -1.82 4.35
N THR A 41 -3.60 -1.39 5.33
CA THR A 41 -4.08 -1.27 6.71
C THR A 41 -5.26 -0.29 6.80
N ARG A 42 -5.21 0.82 6.05
CA ARG A 42 -6.30 1.81 6.03
C ARG A 42 -7.55 1.22 5.37
N LEU A 43 -7.41 0.56 4.24
CA LEU A 43 -8.50 -0.08 3.51
C LEU A 43 -9.14 -1.20 4.33
N ALA A 44 -8.34 -2.08 4.92
CA ALA A 44 -8.82 -3.16 5.78
C ALA A 44 -9.58 -2.64 7.01
N ARG A 45 -9.11 -1.55 7.64
CA ARG A 45 -9.83 -0.92 8.76
C ARG A 45 -11.17 -0.34 8.34
N ALA A 46 -11.25 0.31 7.18
CA ALA A 46 -12.49 0.84 6.63
C ALA A 46 -13.48 -0.30 6.31
N ALA A 47 -13.03 -1.32 5.56
CA ALA A 47 -13.84 -2.48 5.23
C ALA A 47 -14.36 -3.23 6.48
N LEU A 48 -13.54 -3.33 7.52
CA LEU A 48 -13.97 -3.91 8.80
C LEU A 48 -15.03 -3.06 9.51
N ALA A 49 -14.94 -1.73 9.44
CA ALA A 49 -15.94 -0.84 10.01
C ALA A 49 -17.30 -1.00 9.30
N ASP A 50 -17.29 -1.07 7.97
CA ASP A 50 -18.49 -1.29 7.16
C ASP A 50 -19.12 -2.66 7.43
N LEU A 51 -18.30 -3.71 7.53
CA LEU A 51 -18.76 -5.04 7.87
C LEU A 51 -19.40 -5.09 9.27
N LYS A 52 -18.84 -4.37 10.25
CA LYS A 52 -19.43 -4.25 11.59
C LYS A 52 -20.76 -3.49 11.56
N ALA A 53 -20.87 -2.43 10.77
CA ALA A 53 -22.11 -1.68 10.59
C ALA A 53 -23.20 -2.54 9.91
N ALA A 54 -22.80 -3.49 9.07
CA ALA A 54 -23.65 -4.49 8.46
C ALA A 54 -23.91 -5.74 9.35
N GLU A 55 -23.53 -5.71 10.63
CA GLU A 55 -23.71 -6.82 11.59
C GLU A 55 -23.01 -8.12 11.15
N GLY A 56 -21.92 -8.01 10.38
CA GLY A 56 -21.17 -9.15 9.85
C GLY A 56 -21.72 -9.71 8.53
N ASP A 57 -22.82 -9.18 7.99
CA ASP A 57 -23.33 -9.58 6.69
C ASP A 57 -22.53 -8.92 5.56
N ARG A 58 -21.71 -9.74 4.89
CA ARG A 58 -20.83 -9.32 3.78
C ARG A 58 -21.61 -8.78 2.58
N SER A 59 -22.80 -9.32 2.30
CA SER A 59 -23.61 -8.84 1.18
C SER A 59 -24.18 -7.46 1.48
N ARG A 60 -24.65 -7.24 2.72
CA ARG A 60 -25.10 -5.92 3.19
C ARG A 60 -23.95 -4.91 3.27
N ALA A 61 -22.72 -5.37 3.51
CA ALA A 61 -21.51 -4.55 3.48
C ALA A 61 -21.01 -4.23 2.05
N GLY A 62 -21.69 -4.72 1.01
CA GLY A 62 -21.35 -4.46 -0.39
C GLY A 62 -20.18 -5.29 -0.92
N TRP A 63 -19.80 -6.37 -0.24
CA TRP A 63 -18.71 -7.24 -0.70
C TRP A 63 -19.18 -8.10 -1.88
N LEU A 64 -18.34 -8.19 -2.90
CA LEU A 64 -18.53 -9.08 -4.03
C LEU A 64 -17.95 -10.45 -3.72
N LYS A 65 -18.54 -11.51 -4.28
CA LYS A 65 -17.94 -12.84 -4.20
C LYS A 65 -16.78 -12.89 -5.19
N TRP A 66 -15.70 -13.58 -4.79
CA TRP A 66 -14.51 -13.69 -5.62
C TRP A 66 -14.82 -14.31 -6.99
N GLU A 67 -15.63 -15.37 -6.99
CA GLU A 67 -16.04 -16.08 -8.21
C GLU A 67 -16.81 -15.19 -9.21
N ASP A 68 -17.40 -14.09 -8.73
CA ASP A 68 -18.16 -13.16 -9.57
C ASP A 68 -17.25 -12.11 -10.26
N VAL A 69 -16.02 -11.89 -9.77
CA VAL A 69 -15.15 -10.77 -10.21
C VAL A 69 -13.74 -11.17 -10.62
N GLU A 70 -13.31 -12.41 -10.36
CA GLU A 70 -11.93 -12.85 -10.64
C GLU A 70 -11.50 -12.67 -12.10
N GLN A 71 -12.45 -12.76 -13.04
CA GLN A 71 -12.22 -12.61 -14.49
C GLN A 71 -11.94 -11.16 -14.90
N GLU A 72 -12.20 -10.17 -14.05
CA GLU A 72 -11.94 -8.75 -14.35
C GLU A 72 -10.47 -8.35 -14.11
N LEU A 73 -9.65 -9.25 -13.54
CA LEU A 73 -8.27 -8.99 -13.13
C LEU A 73 -7.21 -9.55 -14.10
N GLU A 74 -7.62 -10.10 -15.24
CA GLU A 74 -6.75 -10.58 -16.34
C GLU A 74 -6.46 -9.50 -17.40
#